data_AF-A0A7K9JBS1-F1
#
_entry.id   AF-A0A7K9JBS1-F1
#
_cell.length_a   1.000
_cell.length_b   1.000
_cell.length_c   1.000
_cell.angle_alpha   90.00
_cell.angle_beta   90.00
_cell.angle_gamma   90.00
#
_symmetry.space_group_name_H-M   'P 1'
#
loop_
_entity.id
_entity.type
_entity.pdbx_description
1 polymer ?
#
loop_
_entity_poly.entity_id
_entity_poly.type
_entity_poly.pdbx_seq_one_letter_code
_entity_poly.pdbx_strand_id
1 'polypeptide(L)'
;YPSGNLAIIITRERDQLICIVQEDELRTAKIRALFQSDGRSTCYYPNGDEWINMSIQGGQYLDHAGNRVRRWMWPNLSPGPHVPLSPIFISLNHHVGVRILAQDKIFVSFLAMGRQAKLNVGTKVQASAGSQLPPPTRLGKDELLLLAFRVRILQLFDRMRGCLNFPSSEQWNKMQPPMYLMTQAVKILELCVAADISDELRSSIRAIVNA
;
A
#
# COMPACT_ATOMS: atom_id res chain seq x y z
N TYR A 1 1.95 29.39 2.01
CA TYR A 1 3.25 29.26 2.68
C TYR A 1 3.76 30.63 3.10
N PRO A 2 4.74 30.73 4.03
CA PRO A 2 5.42 32.00 4.31
C PRO A 2 6.00 32.68 3.06
N SER A 3 6.39 31.89 2.06
CA SER A 3 6.84 32.34 0.73
C SER A 3 5.78 33.04 -0.12
N GLY A 4 4.49 32.93 0.24
CA GLY A 4 3.36 33.35 -0.60
C GLY A 4 2.80 32.27 -1.52
N ASN A 5 3.49 31.13 -1.71
CA ASN A 5 2.98 30.03 -2.53
C ASN A 5 1.76 29.36 -1.89
N LEU A 6 0.88 28.78 -2.72
CA LEU A 6 -0.30 28.05 -2.26
C LEU A 6 0.12 26.74 -1.59
N ALA A 7 -0.38 26.48 -0.38
CA ALA A 7 -0.06 25.28 0.37
C ALA A 7 -1.14 24.21 0.28
N ILE A 8 -2.39 24.63 0.49
CA ILE A 8 -3.56 23.77 0.51
C ILE A 8 -4.63 24.47 -0.31
N ILE A 9 -5.16 23.76 -1.31
CA ILE A 9 -6.23 24.24 -2.18
C ILE A 9 -7.42 23.32 -1.95
N ILE A 10 -8.58 23.91 -1.64
CA ILE A 10 -9.84 23.17 -1.54
C ILE A 10 -10.74 23.65 -2.66
N THR A 11 -11.15 22.74 -3.52
CA THR A 11 -12.12 22.98 -4.57
C THR A 11 -13.36 22.14 -4.34
N ARG A 12 -14.50 22.62 -4.83
CA ARG A 12 -15.75 21.89 -4.86
C ARG A 12 -16.24 21.84 -6.29
N GLU A 13 -16.45 20.63 -6.81
CA GLU A 13 -17.12 20.39 -8.08
C GLU A 13 -18.41 19.63 -7.81
N ARG A 14 -19.56 20.28 -8.04
CA ARG A 14 -20.88 19.77 -7.64
C ARG A 14 -20.89 19.41 -6.14
N ASP A 15 -21.07 18.13 -5.82
CA ASP A 15 -21.08 17.58 -4.45
C ASP A 15 -19.76 16.92 -4.05
N GLN A 16 -18.72 17.00 -4.88
CA GLN A 16 -17.39 16.47 -4.58
C GLN A 16 -16.45 17.57 -4.12
N LEU A 17 -15.82 17.36 -2.97
CA LEU A 17 -14.77 18.23 -2.44
C LEU A 17 -13.42 17.57 -2.67
N ILE A 18 -12.48 18.36 -3.20
CA ILE A 18 -11.11 17.93 -3.45
C ILE A 18 -10.18 18.85 -2.66
N CYS A 19 -9.37 18.27 -1.79
CA CYS A 19 -8.29 18.96 -1.08
C CYS A 19 -6.95 18.54 -1.70
N ILE A 20 -6.22 19.52 -2.21
CA ILE A 20 -4.91 19.36 -2.84
C ILE A 20 -3.88 20.02 -1.93
N VAL A 21 -2.81 19.31 -1.61
CA VAL A 21 -1.63 19.86 -0.92
C VAL A 21 -0.51 20.00 -1.94
N GLN A 22 0.12 21.17 -2.02
CA GLN A 22 1.19 21.48 -2.97
C GLN A 22 2.52 21.75 -2.29
N GLU A 23 3.63 21.62 -3.03
CA GLU A 23 4.96 22.04 -2.59
C GLU A 23 5.09 23.56 -2.49
N ASP A 24 6.04 24.00 -1.66
CA ASP A 24 6.42 25.40 -1.57
C ASP A 24 7.41 25.77 -2.69
N GLU A 25 6.97 25.60 -3.94
CA GLU A 25 7.76 25.91 -5.14
C GLU A 25 7.02 26.87 -6.07
N LEU A 26 7.75 27.79 -6.71
CA LEU A 26 7.17 28.91 -7.45
C LEU A 26 6.70 28.56 -8.87
N ARG A 27 7.34 27.57 -9.52
CA ARG A 27 7.12 27.27 -10.96
C ARG A 27 6.55 25.88 -11.21
N THR A 28 6.93 24.90 -10.41
CA THR A 28 6.63 23.49 -10.62
C THR A 28 6.11 22.83 -9.35
N ALA A 29 5.19 23.51 -8.66
CA ALA A 29 4.61 23.03 -7.41
C ALA A 29 3.99 21.63 -7.60
N LYS A 30 4.68 20.60 -7.13
CA LYS A 30 4.19 19.22 -7.17
C LYS A 30 3.09 19.03 -6.14
N ILE A 31 2.15 18.14 -6.47
CA ILE A 31 1.12 17.72 -5.51
C ILE A 31 1.76 16.77 -4.51
N ARG A 32 1.68 17.11 -3.22
CA ARG A 32 2.12 16.26 -2.10
C ARG A 32 1.02 15.32 -1.63
N ALA A 33 -0.24 15.73 -1.75
CA ALA A 33 -1.37 14.91 -1.39
C ALA A 33 -2.67 15.38 -2.08
N LEU A 34 -3.58 14.43 -2.26
CA LEU A 34 -4.91 14.60 -2.81
C LEU A 34 -5.90 13.87 -1.90
N PHE A 35 -6.96 14.56 -1.47
CA PHE A 35 -8.06 13.96 -0.70
C PHE A 35 -9.37 14.31 -1.38
N GLN A 36 -10.15 13.29 -1.72
CA GLN A 36 -11.44 13.44 -2.38
C GLN A 36 -12.55 13.01 -1.42
N SER A 37 -13.68 13.72 -1.45
CA SER A 37 -14.83 13.42 -0.59
C SER A 37 -15.51 12.08 -0.92
N ASP A 38 -15.19 11.46 -2.06
CA ASP A 38 -15.61 10.10 -2.40
C ASP A 38 -14.81 9.00 -1.68
N GLY A 39 -13.86 9.39 -0.83
CA GLY A 39 -13.03 8.50 -0.02
C GLY A 39 -11.73 8.07 -0.69
N ARG A 40 -11.43 8.51 -1.92
CA ARG A 40 -10.11 8.34 -2.53
C ARG A 40 -9.14 9.36 -1.97
N SER A 41 -7.95 8.91 -1.61
CA SER A 41 -6.90 9.81 -1.13
C SER A 41 -5.52 9.25 -1.39
N THR A 42 -4.59 10.11 -1.77
CA THR A 42 -3.20 9.72 -2.04
C THR A 42 -2.23 10.74 -1.44
N CYS A 43 -1.12 10.29 -0.89
CA CYS A 43 0.00 11.12 -0.45
C CYS A 43 1.27 10.65 -1.16
N TYR A 44 2.18 11.57 -1.45
CA TYR A 44 3.38 11.32 -2.24
C TYR A 44 4.67 11.61 -1.45
N TYR A 45 5.74 10.90 -1.74
CA TYR A 45 7.11 11.21 -1.32
C TYR A 45 7.67 12.39 -2.15
N PRO A 46 8.72 13.10 -1.68
CA PRO A 46 9.31 14.26 -2.40
C PRO A 46 9.71 13.98 -3.86
N ASN A 47 10.06 12.72 -4.16
CA ASN A 47 10.39 12.27 -5.49
C ASN A 47 9.15 12.08 -6.41
N GLY A 48 7.94 12.11 -5.86
CA GLY A 48 6.67 11.93 -6.57
C GLY A 48 6.07 10.53 -6.44
N ASP A 49 6.77 9.59 -5.80
CA ASP A 49 6.27 8.22 -5.62
C ASP A 49 5.13 8.18 -4.61
N GLU A 50 4.20 7.23 -4.78
CA GLU A 50 3.11 7.04 -3.83
C GLU A 50 3.65 6.61 -2.46
N TRP A 51 3.22 7.32 -1.43
CA TRP A 51 3.51 7.00 -0.04
C TRP A 51 2.30 6.33 0.61
N ILE A 52 1.12 6.91 0.43
CA ILE A 52 -0.12 6.39 0.97
C ILE A 52 -1.17 6.42 -0.12
N ASN A 53 -1.93 5.34 -0.26
CA ASN A 53 -3.07 5.27 -1.15
C ASN A 53 -4.26 4.71 -0.34
N MET A 54 -5.38 5.42 -0.37
CA MET A 54 -6.58 5.11 0.41
C MET A 54 -7.82 5.18 -0.48
N SER A 55 -8.78 4.32 -0.16
CA SER A 55 -10.11 4.27 -0.76
C SER A 55 -11.17 4.12 0.31
N ILE A 56 -12.42 4.00 -0.12
CA ILE A 56 -13.51 3.71 0.81
C ILE A 56 -13.31 2.39 1.55
N GLN A 57 -12.55 1.41 1.07
CA GLN A 57 -12.39 0.10 1.73
C GLN A 57 -11.29 0.10 2.80
N GLY A 58 -10.26 0.92 2.62
CA GLY A 58 -9.07 0.89 3.47
C GLY A 58 -7.95 1.71 2.86
N GLY A 59 -6.72 1.30 3.16
CA GLY A 59 -5.55 1.93 2.56
C GLY A 59 -4.29 1.10 2.69
N GLN A 60 -3.24 1.62 2.05
CA GLN A 60 -1.91 1.03 2.06
C GLN A 60 -0.84 2.10 2.27
N TYR A 61 0.25 1.68 2.92
CA TYR A 61 1.45 2.46 3.15
C TYR A 61 2.59 1.81 2.37
N LEU A 62 3.25 2.62 1.53
CA LEU A 62 4.31 2.23 0.62
C LEU A 62 5.65 2.81 1.13
N ASP A 63 6.74 2.09 0.95
CA ASP A 63 8.09 2.62 1.14
C ASP A 63 8.56 3.41 -0.10
N HIS A 64 9.75 4.00 -0.02
CA HIS A 64 10.35 4.78 -1.11
C HIS A 64 10.68 3.94 -2.36
N ALA A 65 10.64 2.61 -2.27
CA ALA A 65 10.82 1.71 -3.41
C ALA A 65 9.47 1.20 -3.94
N GLY A 66 8.35 1.73 -3.45
CA GLY A 66 7.01 1.33 -3.83
C GLY A 66 6.56 0.00 -3.23
N ASN A 67 7.31 -0.59 -2.30
CA ASN A 67 6.88 -1.83 -1.64
C ASN A 67 5.81 -1.52 -0.59
N ARG A 68 4.77 -2.36 -0.54
CA ARG A 68 3.73 -2.27 0.47
C ARG A 68 4.24 -2.71 1.85
N VAL A 69 4.39 -1.75 2.76
CA VAL A 69 4.82 -1.98 4.15
C VAL A 69 3.65 -2.29 5.06
N ARG A 70 2.52 -1.61 4.87
CA ARG A 70 1.30 -1.81 5.66
C ARG A 70 0.06 -1.75 4.78
N ARG A 71 -0.98 -2.47 5.19
CA ARG A 71 -2.32 -2.40 4.62
C ARG A 71 -3.32 -2.47 5.78
N TRP A 72 -4.38 -1.70 5.68
CA TRP A 72 -5.49 -1.72 6.64
C TRP A 72 -6.82 -1.66 5.91
N MET A 73 -7.86 -2.02 6.63
CA MET A 73 -9.25 -1.91 6.21
C MET A 73 -9.99 -1.01 7.19
N TRP A 74 -10.99 -0.28 6.71
CA TRP A 74 -11.86 0.45 7.62
C TRP A 74 -12.83 -0.52 8.31
N PRO A 75 -13.09 -0.37 9.61
CA PRO A 75 -13.87 -1.35 10.38
C PRO A 75 -15.35 -1.43 9.97
N ASN A 76 -15.87 -0.44 9.25
CA ASN A 76 -17.30 -0.31 8.99
C ASN A 76 -17.79 -1.02 7.70
N LEU A 77 -16.90 -1.69 6.95
CA LEU A 77 -17.20 -2.11 5.57
C LEU A 77 -17.05 -3.60 5.28
N SER A 78 -16.60 -4.42 6.24
CA SER A 78 -16.58 -5.86 6.03
C SER A 78 -16.77 -6.63 7.35
N PRO A 79 -17.44 -7.80 7.32
CA PRO A 79 -17.69 -8.64 8.50
C PRO A 79 -16.64 -9.74 8.70
N GLY A 80 -15.35 -9.47 8.46
CA GLY A 80 -14.29 -10.49 8.52
C GLY A 80 -13.11 -10.13 9.44
N PRO A 81 -12.08 -10.99 9.53
CA PRO A 81 -10.83 -10.62 10.17
C PRO A 81 -10.13 -9.56 9.32
N HIS A 82 -9.87 -8.40 9.90
CA HIS A 82 -9.25 -7.26 9.23
C HIS A 82 -8.07 -6.74 10.04
N VAL A 83 -7.04 -6.26 9.36
CA VAL A 83 -5.98 -5.51 10.03
C VAL A 83 -6.49 -4.09 10.27
N PRO A 84 -6.70 -3.67 11.54
CA PRO A 84 -7.14 -2.31 11.84
C PRO A 84 -6.04 -1.31 11.52
N LEU A 85 -6.44 -0.05 11.31
CA LEU A 85 -5.50 1.04 11.16
C LEU A 85 -4.77 1.29 12.49
N SER A 86 -3.44 1.23 12.47
CA SER A 86 -2.60 1.96 13.44
C SER A 86 -2.53 3.41 13.01
N PRO A 87 -2.72 4.41 13.90
CA PRO A 87 -2.58 5.82 13.57
C PRO A 87 -1.34 6.13 12.73
N ILE A 88 -1.52 6.88 11.63
CA ILE A 88 -0.43 7.29 10.74
C ILE A 88 -0.25 8.81 10.84
N PHE A 89 1.00 9.22 10.97
CA PHE A 89 1.41 10.62 10.99
C PHE A 89 2.55 10.79 10.00
N ILE A 90 2.38 11.63 8.99
CA ILE A 90 3.42 11.91 8.00
C ILE A 90 3.60 13.42 7.83
N SER A 91 4.85 13.85 7.64
CA SER A 91 5.17 15.22 7.24
C SER A 91 5.31 15.24 5.74
N LEU A 92 4.39 15.92 5.04
CA LEU A 92 4.45 16.06 3.59
C LEU A 92 5.58 17.01 3.17
N ASN A 93 5.82 18.05 3.97
CA ASN A 93 6.96 18.95 3.91
C ASN A 93 7.19 19.60 5.29
N HIS A 94 7.97 20.68 5.36
CA HIS A 94 8.30 21.37 6.61
C HIS A 94 7.09 22.04 7.30
N HIS A 95 6.08 22.46 6.53
CA HIS A 95 4.93 23.18 7.06
C HIS A 95 3.65 22.34 7.07
N VAL A 96 3.54 21.31 6.23
CA VAL A 96 2.32 20.51 6.07
C VAL A 96 2.54 19.07 6.53
N GLY A 97 1.64 18.58 7.38
CA GLY A 97 1.56 17.18 7.79
C GLY A 97 0.15 16.62 7.71
N VAL A 98 0.06 15.29 7.64
CA VAL A 98 -1.20 14.54 7.57
C VAL A 98 -1.28 13.58 8.74
N ARG A 99 -2.46 13.51 9.37
CA ARG A 99 -2.79 12.54 10.42
C ARG A 99 -3.97 11.69 9.96
N ILE A 100 -3.83 10.38 9.96
CA ILE A 100 -4.87 9.43 9.57
C ILE A 100 -5.20 8.58 10.80
N LEU A 101 -6.41 8.74 11.32
CA LEU A 101 -6.88 8.04 12.53
C LEU A 101 -8.05 7.10 12.26
N ALA A 102 -8.92 7.50 11.33
CA ALA A 102 -10.06 6.74 10.84
C ALA A 102 -10.50 7.32 9.47
N GLN A 103 -11.44 6.66 8.81
CA GLN A 103 -11.97 7.08 7.50
C GLN A 103 -12.47 8.54 7.51
N ASP A 104 -13.14 8.96 8.57
CA ASP A 104 -13.72 10.29 8.79
C ASP A 104 -12.84 11.22 9.64
N LYS A 105 -11.64 10.75 10.03
CA LYS A 105 -10.69 11.45 10.90
C LYS A 105 -9.33 11.50 10.23
N ILE A 106 -9.29 12.22 9.10
CA ILE A 106 -8.07 12.49 8.35
C ILE A 106 -7.81 13.99 8.40
N PHE A 107 -6.71 14.40 9.01
CA PHE A 107 -6.42 15.82 9.24
C PHE A 107 -5.19 16.26 8.47
N VAL A 108 -5.35 17.27 7.63
CA VAL A 108 -4.23 18.04 7.06
C VAL A 108 -3.94 19.20 8.01
N SER A 109 -2.70 19.31 8.46
CA SER A 109 -2.25 20.39 9.34
C SER A 109 -1.23 21.25 8.61
N PHE A 110 -1.44 22.56 8.58
CA PHE A 110 -0.47 23.55 8.14
C PHE A 110 0.08 24.30 9.36
N LEU A 111 1.39 24.32 9.56
CA LEU A 111 2.08 24.99 10.65
C LEU A 111 3.10 25.97 10.06
N ALA A 112 2.98 27.25 10.42
CA ALA A 112 3.98 28.26 10.09
C ALA A 112 3.95 29.39 11.13
N MET A 113 5.12 29.96 11.44
CA MET A 113 5.24 31.12 12.33
C MET A 113 4.51 30.95 13.68
N GLY A 114 4.61 29.75 14.28
CA GLY A 114 3.95 29.41 15.56
C GLY A 114 2.43 29.26 15.48
N ARG A 115 1.81 29.35 14.30
CA ARG A 115 0.36 29.20 14.10
C ARG A 115 0.05 27.93 13.34
N GLN A 116 -1.04 27.27 13.73
CA GLN A 116 -1.48 26.02 13.10
C GLN A 116 -2.91 26.12 12.60
N ALA A 117 -3.13 25.74 11.34
CA ALA A 117 -4.44 25.44 10.78
C ALA A 117 -4.59 23.93 10.64
N LYS A 118 -5.76 23.39 10.97
CA LYS A 118 -6.09 21.97 10.81
C LYS A 118 -7.39 21.85 10.04
N LEU A 119 -7.40 21.00 9.02
CA LEU A 119 -8.56 20.73 8.18
C LEU A 119 -8.87 19.24 8.25
N ASN A 120 -10.11 18.89 8.59
CA ASN A 120 -10.57 17.52 8.43
C ASN A 120 -10.95 17.31 6.97
N VAL A 121 -10.29 16.37 6.32
CA VAL A 121 -10.52 15.94 4.94
C VAL A 121 -11.00 14.49 4.87
N GLY A 122 -11.22 13.85 6.03
CA GLY A 122 -11.79 12.51 6.12
C GLY A 122 -13.29 12.55 5.85
N THR A 123 -13.78 11.55 5.12
CA THR A 123 -15.20 11.42 4.80
C THR A 123 -15.68 10.02 5.13
N LYS A 124 -16.81 9.93 5.85
CA LYS A 124 -17.49 8.66 6.08
C LYS A 124 -18.34 8.31 4.85
N VAL A 125 -17.71 7.66 3.87
CA VAL A 125 -18.43 7.13 2.71
C VAL A 125 -18.83 5.69 3.00
N GLN A 126 -20.13 5.42 3.04
CA GLN A 126 -20.64 4.06 3.03
C GLN A 126 -20.80 3.61 1.57
N ALA A 127 -20.34 2.40 1.24
CA ALA A 127 -20.71 1.78 -0.03
C ALA A 127 -22.24 1.64 -0.06
N SER A 128 -22.91 2.20 -1.06
CA SER A 128 -24.34 1.95 -1.23
C SER A 128 -24.54 0.46 -1.51
N ALA A 129 -25.61 -0.14 -0.97
CA ALA A 129 -25.85 -1.58 -1.11
C ALA A 129 -25.89 -2.09 -2.57
N GLY A 130 -26.07 -1.18 -3.54
CA GLY A 130 -26.01 -1.45 -4.99
C GLY A 130 -24.63 -1.30 -5.63
N SER A 131 -23.64 -0.69 -4.97
CA SER A 131 -22.23 -0.70 -5.35
C SER A 131 -21.45 -1.58 -4.37
N GLN A 132 -21.70 -2.88 -4.44
CA GLN A 132 -20.76 -3.87 -3.91
C GLN A 132 -19.45 -3.72 -4.71
N LEU A 133 -18.63 -2.73 -4.34
CA LEU A 133 -17.23 -2.71 -4.71
C LEU A 133 -16.70 -4.07 -4.28
N PRO A 134 -16.11 -4.85 -5.20
CA PRO A 134 -15.74 -6.23 -4.91
C PRO A 134 -14.96 -6.26 -3.60
N PRO A 135 -15.23 -7.27 -2.74
CA PRO A 135 -14.52 -7.40 -1.47
C PRO A 135 -13.03 -7.19 -1.72
N PRO A 136 -12.31 -6.50 -0.80
CA PRO A 136 -10.90 -6.12 -0.98
C PRO A 136 -10.19 -7.29 -1.64
N THR A 137 -9.72 -7.08 -2.87
CA THR A 137 -9.43 -8.16 -3.81
C THR A 137 -8.68 -9.26 -3.07
N ARG A 138 -9.36 -10.39 -2.82
CA ARG A 138 -8.65 -11.62 -2.47
C ARG A 138 -7.57 -11.75 -3.52
N LEU A 139 -6.35 -12.02 -3.07
CA LEU A 139 -5.17 -11.97 -3.92
C LEU A 139 -5.49 -12.61 -5.27
N GLY A 140 -5.44 -11.81 -6.35
CA GLY A 140 -5.92 -12.23 -7.66
C GLY A 140 -5.10 -13.41 -8.18
N LYS A 141 -5.63 -14.14 -9.18
CA LYS A 141 -4.91 -15.25 -9.82
C LYS A 141 -3.50 -14.82 -10.25
N ASP A 142 -3.40 -13.66 -10.87
CA ASP A 142 -2.13 -13.09 -11.35
C ASP A 142 -1.20 -12.70 -10.20
N GLU A 143 -1.74 -12.14 -9.12
CA GLU A 143 -0.95 -11.75 -7.94
C GLU A 143 -0.35 -12.97 -7.25
N LEU A 144 -1.12 -14.07 -7.13
CA LEU A 144 -0.64 -15.32 -6.57
C LEU A 144 0.45 -15.95 -7.45
N LEU A 145 0.27 -15.92 -8.78
CA LEU A 145 1.29 -16.35 -9.73
C LEU A 145 2.55 -15.51 -9.62
N LEU A 146 2.43 -14.18 -9.56
CA LEU A 146 3.57 -13.27 -9.40
C LEU A 146 4.33 -13.56 -8.11
N LEU A 147 3.64 -13.82 -6.99
CA LEU A 147 4.29 -14.22 -5.75
C LEU A 147 5.01 -15.55 -5.89
N ALA A 148 4.39 -16.54 -6.54
CA ALA A 148 5.01 -17.85 -6.78
C ALA A 148 6.27 -17.74 -7.63
N PHE A 149 6.20 -17.00 -8.74
CA PHE A 149 7.36 -16.73 -9.60
C PHE A 149 8.45 -15.95 -8.87
N ARG A 150 8.10 -14.99 -8.01
CA ARG A 150 9.08 -14.27 -7.20
C ARG A 150 9.85 -15.22 -6.29
N VAL A 151 9.15 -16.12 -5.58
CA VAL A 151 9.80 -17.13 -4.73
C VAL A 151 10.69 -18.04 -5.58
N ARG A 152 10.21 -18.49 -6.74
CA ARG A 152 11.01 -19.32 -7.65
C ARG A 152 12.28 -18.62 -8.11
N ILE A 153 12.20 -17.35 -8.51
CA ILE A 153 13.36 -16.55 -8.92
C ILE A 153 14.36 -16.44 -7.76
N LEU A 154 13.88 -16.18 -6.54
CA LEU A 154 14.76 -16.09 -5.37
C LEU A 154 15.43 -17.43 -5.04
N GLN A 155 14.72 -18.56 -5.13
CA GLN A 155 15.30 -19.89 -4.97
C GLN A 155 16.35 -20.19 -6.05
N LEU A 156 16.12 -19.78 -7.30
CA LEU A 156 17.10 -19.92 -8.38
C LEU A 156 18.36 -19.09 -8.09
N PHE A 157 18.22 -17.85 -7.64
CA PHE A 157 19.36 -17.04 -7.22
C PHE A 157 20.12 -17.65 -6.05
N ASP A 158 19.42 -18.23 -5.08
CA ASP A 158 20.04 -18.94 -3.96
C ASP A 158 20.84 -20.16 -4.43
N ARG A 159 20.27 -20.98 -5.33
CA ARG A 159 20.98 -22.10 -5.98
C ARG A 159 22.21 -21.62 -6.74
N MET A 160 22.10 -20.56 -7.54
CA MET A 160 23.24 -19.98 -8.29
C MET A 160 24.35 -19.52 -7.35
N ARG A 161 24.01 -18.85 -6.23
CA ARG A 161 24.98 -18.46 -5.20
C ARG A 161 25.62 -19.68 -4.55
N GLY A 162 24.86 -20.74 -4.28
CA GLY A 162 25.37 -22.03 -3.81
C GLY A 162 26.43 -22.61 -4.74
N CYS A 163 26.15 -22.64 -6.05
CA CYS A 163 27.11 -23.11 -7.06
C CYS A 163 28.39 -22.26 -7.10
N LEU A 164 28.27 -20.94 -6.99
CA LEU A 164 29.43 -20.04 -6.99
C LEU A 164 30.29 -20.17 -5.73
N ASN A 165 29.66 -20.36 -4.56
CA ASN A 165 30.36 -20.46 -3.29
C ASN A 165 30.95 -21.86 -3.04
N PHE A 166 30.37 -22.91 -3.64
CA PHE A 166 30.78 -24.30 -3.45
C PHE A 166 30.92 -25.05 -4.79
N PRO A 167 31.81 -24.63 -5.70
CA PRO A 167 31.89 -25.14 -7.07
C PRO A 167 32.26 -26.62 -7.17
N SER A 168 32.91 -27.18 -6.15
CA SER A 168 33.36 -28.58 -6.11
C SER A 168 32.45 -29.51 -5.29
N SER A 169 31.39 -28.98 -4.68
CA SER A 169 30.51 -29.76 -3.81
C SER A 169 29.30 -30.27 -4.59
N GLU A 170 29.16 -31.59 -4.79
CA GLU A 170 27.92 -32.17 -5.33
C GLU A 170 26.71 -32.03 -4.40
N GLN A 171 26.91 -31.53 -3.17
CA GLN A 171 25.89 -31.43 -2.14
C GLN A 171 25.11 -30.11 -2.16
N TRP A 172 25.39 -29.18 -3.09
CA TRP A 172 24.64 -27.93 -3.19
C TRP A 172 23.13 -28.17 -3.40
N ASN A 173 22.75 -29.23 -4.11
CA ASN A 173 21.36 -29.66 -4.29
C ASN A 173 20.69 -30.15 -3.00
N LYS A 174 21.46 -30.49 -1.96
CA LYS A 174 20.97 -30.98 -0.66
C LYS A 174 20.87 -29.87 0.38
N MET A 175 21.41 -28.69 0.10
CA MET A 175 21.33 -27.55 1.00
C MET A 175 19.88 -27.05 1.04
N GLN A 176 19.36 -26.94 2.26
CA GLN A 176 18.05 -26.35 2.49
C GLN A 176 18.09 -24.87 2.11
N PRO A 177 17.07 -24.35 1.41
CA PRO A 177 16.96 -22.92 1.17
C PRO A 177 16.94 -22.14 2.48
N PRO A 178 17.38 -20.87 2.47
CA PRO A 178 17.21 -19.98 3.60
C PRO A 178 15.79 -19.97 4.15
N MET A 179 15.66 -19.94 5.48
CA MET A 179 14.37 -20.04 6.18
C MET A 179 13.34 -19.02 5.68
N TYR A 180 13.77 -17.81 5.30
CA TYR A 180 12.85 -16.78 4.78
C TYR A 180 12.16 -17.20 3.46
N LEU A 181 12.84 -17.98 2.59
CA LEU A 181 12.25 -18.50 1.36
C LEU A 181 11.25 -19.61 1.66
N MET A 182 11.57 -20.48 2.62
CA MET A 182 10.65 -21.53 3.07
C MET A 182 9.37 -20.93 3.66
N THR A 183 9.50 -19.90 4.50
CA THR A 183 8.36 -19.18 5.08
C THR A 183 7.51 -18.49 4.00
N GLN A 184 8.14 -17.89 2.99
CA GLN A 184 7.40 -17.28 1.87
C GLN A 184 6.66 -18.32 1.03
N ALA A 185 7.28 -19.47 0.76
CA ALA A 185 6.67 -20.59 0.05
C ALA A 185 5.41 -21.10 0.77
N VAL A 186 5.51 -21.37 2.08
CA VAL A 186 4.36 -21.82 2.90
C VAL A 186 3.25 -20.77 2.90
N LYS A 187 3.60 -19.50 3.09
CA LYS A 187 2.63 -18.40 3.12
C LYS A 187 1.86 -18.27 1.80
N ILE A 188 2.50 -18.49 0.65
CA ILE A 188 1.81 -18.49 -0.65
C ILE A 188 0.82 -19.64 -0.75
N LEU A 189 1.19 -20.84 -0.27
CA LEU A 189 0.30 -22.00 -0.27
C LEU A 189 -0.93 -21.77 0.64
N GLU A 190 -0.74 -21.17 1.82
CA GLU A 190 -1.84 -20.76 2.70
C GLU A 190 -2.77 -19.75 2.03
N LEU A 191 -2.21 -18.74 1.34
CA LEU A 191 -2.98 -17.77 0.57
C LEU A 191 -3.81 -18.41 -0.55
N CYS A 192 -3.29 -19.48 -1.19
CA CYS A 192 -4.00 -20.24 -2.22
C CYS A 192 -5.15 -21.10 -1.69
N VAL A 193 -5.10 -21.47 -0.40
CA VAL A 193 -6.21 -22.16 0.29
C VAL A 193 -7.28 -21.16 0.70
N ALA A 194 -6.88 -19.97 1.14
CA ALA A 194 -7.80 -18.89 1.50
C ALA A 194 -8.44 -18.20 0.28
N ALA A 195 -7.79 -18.27 -0.89
CA ALA A 195 -8.31 -17.75 -2.14
C ALA A 195 -9.24 -18.76 -2.82
N ASP A 196 -10.36 -18.27 -3.36
CA ASP A 196 -11.33 -19.05 -4.13
C ASP A 196 -10.81 -19.22 -5.58
N ILE A 197 -9.76 -20.01 -5.73
CA ILE A 197 -9.08 -20.29 -7.01
C ILE A 197 -9.25 -21.75 -7.43
N SER A 198 -9.14 -22.02 -8.74
CA SER A 198 -9.29 -23.38 -9.26
C SER A 198 -8.17 -24.30 -8.79
N ASP A 199 -8.47 -25.60 -8.70
CA ASP A 199 -7.52 -26.61 -8.26
C ASP A 199 -6.34 -26.76 -9.22
N GLU A 200 -6.53 -26.51 -10.51
CA GLU A 200 -5.44 -26.48 -11.49
C GLU A 200 -4.44 -25.38 -11.15
N LEU A 201 -4.92 -24.15 -10.90
CA LEU A 201 -4.06 -23.01 -10.56
C LEU A 201 -3.32 -23.25 -9.24
N ARG A 202 -4.02 -23.77 -8.22
CA ARG A 202 -3.43 -24.14 -6.94
C ARG A 202 -2.30 -25.17 -7.12
N SER A 203 -2.51 -26.15 -8.00
CA SER A 203 -1.52 -27.18 -8.32
C SER A 203 -0.33 -26.60 -9.08
N SER A 204 -0.55 -25.70 -10.04
CA SER A 204 0.51 -25.00 -10.76
C SER A 204 1.38 -24.14 -9.84
N ILE A 205 0.76 -23.36 -8.94
CA ILE A 205 1.49 -22.54 -7.95
C ILE A 205 2.34 -23.45 -7.05
N ARG A 206 1.77 -24.56 -6.57
CA ARG A 206 2.52 -25.53 -5.74
C ARG A 206 3.71 -26.10 -6.50
N ALA A 207 3.55 -26.43 -7.78
CA ALA A 207 4.64 -26.91 -8.62
C ALA A 207 5.74 -25.84 -8.80
N ILE A 208 5.38 -24.58 -9.03
CA ILE A 208 6.33 -23.46 -9.18
C ILE A 208 7.16 -23.27 -7.91
N VAL A 209 6.52 -23.29 -6.74
CA VAL A 209 7.16 -23.02 -5.44
C VAL A 209 8.04 -24.19 -4.97
N ASN A 210 7.73 -25.42 -5.38
CA ASN A 210 8.43 -26.64 -4.95
C ASN A 210 9.45 -27.20 -5.97
N ALA A 211 9.63 -26.55 -7.13
CA ALA A 211 10.60 -26.97 -8.17
C ALA A 211 12.07 -26.69 -7.79
#